data_AF-A0A8T4DCI0-F1
#
_entry.id   AF-A0A8T4DCI0-F1
#
_cell.length_a   1.000
_cell.length_b   1.000
_cell.length_c   1.000
_cell.angle_alpha   90.00
_cell.angle_beta   90.00
_cell.angle_gamma   90.00
#
_symmetry.space_group_name_H-M   'P 1'
#
loop_
_entity.id
_entity.type
_entity.pdbx_description
1 polymer ?
#
loop_
_entity_poly.entity_id
_entity_poly.type
_entity_poly.pdbx_seq_one_letter_code
_entity_poly.pdbx_strand_id
1 'polypeptide(L)'
;MTYEKFRQEVERILEEKSEPITWNEIKASSTKLKQKAPYHVYVQKLQGDIGLVRFKHEQKTLWALRKWFDEGKFRELLPHKVRLTILSVKKEQAIAANEYWELKRIYPLDAGLHRWDVIEADVADLFPEEDKRPESMRLKGDGLKYVRSIEDVEERITIAERIAESGEFLHTDAWKGKTLGLTKPRFRCFYFYDGKCQFFCDQSVCVGHDMGVEEDEGGAEITGDKVYFILEAAERARGEFIWEQQRVEWGITSVISLTDPRQRRLL
;
A
#
# COMPACT_ATOMS: atom_id res chain seq x y z
N MET A 1 -22.87 5.65 4.71
CA MET A 1 -22.73 5.27 6.13
C MET A 1 -21.37 5.74 6.63
N THR A 2 -21.19 5.95 7.94
CA THR A 2 -19.87 6.29 8.49
C THR A 2 -18.89 5.12 8.35
N TYR A 3 -17.59 5.40 8.35
CA TYR A 3 -16.56 4.37 8.29
C TYR A 3 -16.72 3.33 9.42
N GLU A 4 -16.92 3.78 10.65
CA GLU A 4 -17.03 2.86 11.79
C GLU A 4 -18.22 1.88 11.66
N LYS A 5 -19.38 2.37 11.20
CA LYS A 5 -20.54 1.51 10.94
C LYS A 5 -20.30 0.55 9.77
N PHE A 6 -19.49 0.96 8.79
CA PHE A 6 -19.09 0.12 7.66
C PHE A 6 -18.15 -0.99 8.13
N ARG A 7 -17.12 -0.64 8.92
CA ARG A 7 -16.14 -1.56 9.51
C ARG A 7 -16.80 -2.64 10.34
N GLN A 8 -17.59 -2.26 11.35
CA GLN A 8 -18.28 -3.20 12.22
C GLN A 8 -19.21 -4.15 11.45
N GLU A 9 -19.88 -3.65 10.41
CA GLU A 9 -20.79 -4.48 9.62
C GLU A 9 -20.04 -5.50 8.75
N VAL A 10 -18.93 -5.10 8.12
CA VAL A 10 -18.09 -6.02 7.33
C VAL A 10 -17.43 -7.06 8.24
N GLU A 11 -16.87 -6.64 9.36
CA GLU A 11 -16.24 -7.52 10.36
C GLU A 11 -17.24 -8.55 10.89
N ARG A 12 -18.42 -8.12 11.35
CA ARG A 12 -19.50 -8.99 11.83
C ARG A 12 -19.86 -10.06 10.81
N ILE A 13 -20.02 -9.70 9.54
CA ILE A 13 -20.44 -10.64 8.49
C ILE A 13 -19.33 -11.65 8.18
N LEU A 14 -18.08 -11.20 8.10
CA LEU A 14 -16.95 -12.09 7.90
C LEU A 14 -16.84 -13.09 9.06
N GLU A 15 -17.00 -12.62 10.31
CA GLU A 15 -16.98 -13.49 11.49
C GLU A 15 -18.16 -14.48 11.51
N GLU A 16 -19.39 -14.03 11.22
CA GLU A 16 -20.57 -14.89 11.17
C GLU A 16 -20.48 -15.97 10.08
N LYS A 17 -19.92 -15.62 8.92
CA LYS A 17 -19.73 -16.57 7.82
C LYS A 17 -18.56 -17.52 8.09
N SER A 18 -17.54 -17.05 8.81
CA SER A 18 -16.37 -17.84 9.17
C SER A 18 -15.65 -18.48 7.99
N GLU A 19 -15.77 -17.88 6.79
CA GLU A 19 -15.13 -18.33 5.56
C GLU A 19 -14.82 -17.14 4.62
N PRO A 20 -13.83 -17.25 3.73
CA PRO A 20 -13.57 -16.24 2.70
C PRO A 20 -14.73 -16.12 1.71
N ILE A 21 -15.25 -14.92 1.54
CA ILE A 21 -16.44 -14.65 0.72
C ILE A 21 -16.24 -13.47 -0.23
N THR A 22 -17.06 -13.38 -1.27
CA THR A 22 -17.06 -12.26 -2.19
C THR A 22 -17.76 -11.03 -1.61
N TRP A 23 -17.48 -9.86 -2.18
CA TRP A 23 -18.21 -8.63 -1.84
C TRP A 23 -19.73 -8.76 -2.01
N ASN A 24 -20.18 -9.52 -3.01
CA ASN A 24 -21.61 -9.74 -3.26
C ASN A 24 -22.27 -10.54 -2.13
N GLU A 25 -21.56 -11.51 -1.56
CA GLU A 25 -22.02 -12.31 -0.42
C GLU A 25 -22.02 -11.49 0.88
N ILE A 26 -21.00 -10.65 1.10
CA ILE A 26 -20.99 -9.68 2.21
C ILE A 26 -22.21 -8.78 2.11
N LYS A 27 -22.47 -8.22 0.92
CA LYS A 27 -23.61 -7.35 0.68
C LYS A 27 -24.94 -8.08 0.89
N ALA A 28 -25.10 -9.29 0.36
CA ALA A 28 -26.32 -10.09 0.50
C ALA A 28 -26.62 -10.42 1.97
N SER A 29 -25.57 -10.52 2.81
CA SER A 29 -25.68 -10.79 4.25
C SER A 29 -25.87 -9.52 5.09
N SER A 30 -25.98 -8.34 4.46
CA SER A 30 -26.17 -7.06 5.15
C SER A 30 -27.45 -6.35 4.73
N THR A 31 -28.18 -5.83 5.70
CA THR A 31 -29.28 -4.88 5.45
C THR A 31 -28.80 -3.42 5.34
N LYS A 32 -27.54 -3.15 5.71
CA LYS A 32 -26.95 -1.81 5.79
C LYS A 32 -26.08 -1.46 4.58
N LEU A 33 -25.39 -2.45 4.00
CA LEU A 33 -24.50 -2.26 2.85
C LEU A 33 -25.32 -2.21 1.55
N LYS A 34 -25.47 -1.03 0.95
CA LYS A 34 -26.27 -0.83 -0.28
C LYS A 34 -25.43 -0.62 -1.54
N GLN A 35 -24.18 -0.23 -1.37
CA GLN A 35 -23.27 0.11 -2.46
C GLN A 35 -22.97 -1.08 -3.39
N LYS A 36 -22.65 -0.78 -4.65
CA LYS A 36 -22.27 -1.81 -5.65
C LYS A 36 -20.86 -2.35 -5.39
N ALA A 37 -19.94 -1.48 -5.01
CA ALA A 37 -18.58 -1.80 -4.63
C ALA A 37 -18.20 -0.97 -3.39
N PRO A 38 -17.29 -1.45 -2.54
CA PRO A 38 -16.81 -0.71 -1.38
C PRO A 38 -15.89 0.43 -1.84
N TYR A 39 -15.90 1.53 -1.09
CA TYR A 39 -15.03 2.67 -1.37
C TYR A 39 -13.57 2.30 -1.06
N HIS A 40 -12.65 2.49 -2.01
CA HIS A 40 -11.27 1.99 -1.89
C HIS A 40 -10.55 2.46 -0.61
N VAL A 41 -10.72 3.72 -0.22
CA VAL A 41 -10.14 4.27 1.03
C VAL A 41 -10.64 3.50 2.25
N TYR A 42 -11.93 3.16 2.30
CA TYR A 42 -12.46 2.35 3.40
C TYR A 42 -11.83 0.97 3.41
N VAL A 43 -11.62 0.38 2.23
CA VAL A 43 -11.00 -0.94 2.13
C VAL A 43 -9.57 -0.93 2.65
N GLN A 44 -8.76 0.07 2.26
CA GLN A 44 -7.40 0.24 2.77
C GLN A 44 -7.41 0.38 4.30
N LYS A 45 -8.34 1.17 4.86
CA LYS A 45 -8.48 1.27 6.32
C LYS A 45 -8.88 -0.06 6.98
N LEU A 46 -9.74 -0.87 6.36
CA LEU A 46 -10.11 -2.19 6.89
C LEU A 46 -8.93 -3.16 6.94
N GLN A 47 -7.99 -3.07 5.99
CA GLN A 47 -6.78 -3.89 6.02
C GLN A 47 -6.00 -3.64 7.31
N GLY A 48 -5.97 -2.38 7.72
CA GLY A 48 -5.36 -1.97 8.97
C GLY A 48 -6.16 -2.36 10.20
N ASP A 49 -7.42 -1.92 10.28
CA ASP A 49 -8.20 -2.00 11.52
C ASP A 49 -8.66 -3.41 11.88
N ILE A 50 -9.00 -4.23 10.88
CA ILE A 50 -9.56 -5.57 11.09
C ILE A 50 -8.72 -6.67 10.43
N GLY A 51 -7.54 -6.33 9.90
CA GLY A 51 -6.70 -7.28 9.17
C GLY A 51 -7.38 -7.80 7.92
N LEU A 52 -8.18 -6.98 7.23
CA LEU A 52 -8.86 -7.42 6.02
C LEU A 52 -7.85 -7.83 4.94
N VAL A 53 -8.06 -9.01 4.34
CA VAL A 53 -7.29 -9.51 3.20
C VAL A 53 -8.21 -9.59 1.99
N ARG A 54 -7.72 -9.09 0.84
CA ARG A 54 -8.34 -9.32 -0.47
C ARG A 54 -7.40 -10.10 -1.35
N PHE A 55 -7.91 -11.14 -1.99
CA PHE A 55 -7.12 -11.97 -2.89
C PHE A 55 -7.97 -12.59 -3.98
N LYS A 56 -7.32 -13.02 -5.06
CA LYS A 56 -7.97 -13.67 -6.19
C LYS A 56 -7.94 -15.18 -6.01
N HIS A 57 -9.10 -15.82 -6.15
CA HIS A 57 -9.25 -17.27 -6.20
C HIS A 57 -10.25 -17.63 -7.30
N GLU A 58 -9.87 -18.49 -8.26
CA GLU A 58 -10.74 -18.92 -9.37
C GLU A 58 -11.53 -17.78 -10.06
N GLN A 59 -10.83 -16.70 -10.42
CA GLN A 59 -11.40 -15.47 -11.04
C GLN A 59 -12.31 -14.62 -10.14
N LYS A 60 -12.52 -14.98 -8.88
CA LYS A 60 -13.28 -14.19 -7.90
C LYS A 60 -12.34 -13.45 -6.95
N THR A 61 -12.72 -12.25 -6.53
CA THR A 61 -12.06 -11.57 -5.41
C THR A 61 -12.73 -12.00 -4.11
N LEU A 62 -11.99 -12.68 -3.25
CA LEU A 62 -12.41 -13.08 -1.92
C LEU A 62 -11.91 -12.08 -0.88
N TRP A 63 -12.68 -11.96 0.19
CA TRP A 63 -12.47 -11.10 1.34
C TRP A 63 -12.41 -12.00 2.57
N ALA A 64 -11.35 -11.85 3.35
CA ALA A 64 -11.08 -12.68 4.53
C ALA A 64 -10.44 -11.86 5.64
N LEU A 65 -10.38 -12.42 6.85
CA LEU A 65 -9.66 -11.84 7.96
C LEU A 65 -8.29 -12.50 8.09
N ARG A 66 -7.23 -11.69 8.28
CA ARG A 66 -5.84 -12.15 8.38
C ARG A 66 -5.67 -13.22 9.46
N LYS A 67 -6.35 -13.07 10.60
CA LYS A 67 -6.33 -14.03 11.72
C LYS A 67 -6.63 -15.47 11.30
N TRP A 68 -7.45 -15.69 10.27
CA TRP A 68 -7.75 -17.04 9.80
C TRP A 68 -6.54 -17.73 9.17
N PHE A 69 -5.71 -16.99 8.42
CA PHE A 69 -4.50 -17.54 7.81
C PHE A 69 -3.38 -17.76 8.83
N ASP A 70 -3.32 -16.89 9.84
CA ASP A 70 -2.42 -17.05 10.98
C ASP A 70 -2.78 -18.30 11.80
N GLU A 71 -4.08 -18.62 11.90
CA GLU A 71 -4.61 -19.89 12.47
C GLU A 71 -4.44 -21.10 11.52
N GLY A 72 -3.85 -20.92 10.33
CA GLY A 72 -3.62 -21.99 9.35
C GLY A 72 -4.82 -22.35 8.47
N LYS A 73 -5.92 -21.59 8.52
CA LYS A 73 -7.12 -21.82 7.71
C LYS A 73 -6.97 -21.18 6.33
N PHE A 74 -7.59 -21.80 5.32
CA PHE A 74 -7.76 -21.25 3.96
C PHE A 74 -6.48 -20.92 3.20
N ARG A 75 -5.31 -21.41 3.65
CA ARG A 75 -4.01 -21.16 2.99
C ARG A 75 -3.99 -21.68 1.56
N GLU A 76 -4.73 -22.76 1.30
CA GLU A 76 -4.95 -23.35 -0.02
C GLU A 76 -5.69 -22.43 -1.00
N LEU A 77 -6.40 -21.41 -0.51
CA LEU A 77 -7.11 -20.46 -1.38
C LEU A 77 -6.22 -19.28 -1.81
N LEU A 78 -5.10 -19.06 -1.12
CA LEU A 78 -4.20 -17.94 -1.39
C LEU A 78 -3.56 -18.05 -2.79
N PRO A 79 -3.35 -16.91 -3.47
CA PRO A 79 -2.80 -16.92 -4.81
C PRO A 79 -1.34 -17.37 -4.81
N HIS A 80 -1.01 -18.32 -5.68
CA HIS A 80 0.38 -18.73 -5.91
C HIS A 80 1.13 -17.79 -6.86
N LYS A 81 0.42 -16.90 -7.56
CA LYS A 81 0.97 -15.93 -8.49
C LYS A 81 0.34 -14.56 -8.26
N VAL A 82 1.16 -13.52 -8.33
CA VAL A 82 0.72 -12.14 -8.23
C VAL A 82 1.30 -11.30 -9.36
N ARG A 83 0.56 -10.25 -9.75
CA ARG A 83 1.06 -9.21 -10.65
C ARG A 83 1.35 -7.96 -9.85
N LEU A 84 2.55 -7.42 -10.04
CA LEU A 84 3.09 -6.32 -9.25
C LEU A 84 3.65 -5.24 -10.17
N THR A 85 3.40 -3.98 -9.82
CA THR A 85 4.02 -2.81 -10.44
C THR A 85 5.03 -2.22 -9.47
N ILE A 86 6.30 -2.18 -9.86
CA ILE A 86 7.40 -1.71 -9.01
C ILE A 86 7.33 -0.19 -8.86
N LEU A 87 7.41 0.31 -7.63
CA LEU A 87 7.36 1.74 -7.31
C LEU A 87 8.69 2.25 -6.73
N SER A 88 9.40 1.38 -6.02
CA SER A 88 10.75 1.65 -5.50
C SER A 88 11.51 0.33 -5.32
N VAL A 89 12.82 0.35 -5.53
CA VAL A 89 13.71 -0.81 -5.36
C VAL A 89 14.79 -0.42 -4.37
N LYS A 90 15.06 -1.29 -3.39
CA LYS A 90 16.08 -1.14 -2.36
C LYS A 90 16.81 -2.45 -2.13
N LYS A 91 18.06 -2.57 -2.59
CA LYS A 91 18.89 -3.77 -2.38
C LYS A 91 18.10 -5.07 -2.68
N GLU A 92 17.77 -5.85 -1.65
CA GLU A 92 17.09 -7.15 -1.73
C GLU A 92 15.56 -7.06 -1.58
N GLN A 93 14.97 -5.86 -1.60
CA GLN A 93 13.53 -5.66 -1.48
C GLN A 93 13.01 -4.55 -2.41
N ALA A 94 11.69 -4.51 -2.60
CA ALA A 94 11.03 -3.43 -3.33
C ALA A 94 9.69 -3.10 -2.70
N ILE A 95 9.23 -1.89 -2.95
CA ILE A 95 7.86 -1.48 -2.74
C ILE A 95 7.16 -1.53 -4.10
N ALA A 96 6.06 -2.28 -4.16
CA ALA A 96 5.27 -2.48 -5.35
C ALA A 96 3.78 -2.28 -5.06
N ALA A 97 2.98 -2.08 -6.11
CA ALA A 97 1.52 -2.15 -6.02
C ALA A 97 1.00 -3.43 -6.68
N ASN A 98 0.08 -4.13 -6.00
CA ASN A 98 -0.60 -5.28 -6.59
C ASN A 98 -1.75 -4.87 -7.53
N GLU A 99 -2.46 -5.85 -8.10
CA GLU A 99 -3.61 -5.62 -8.99
C GLU A 99 -4.78 -4.85 -8.33
N TYR A 100 -4.80 -4.76 -7.00
CA TYR A 100 -5.78 -4.02 -6.21
C TYR A 100 -5.30 -2.63 -5.77
N TRP A 101 -4.14 -2.18 -6.27
CA TRP A 101 -3.47 -0.93 -5.91
C TRP A 101 -3.05 -0.86 -4.44
N GLU A 102 -2.85 -2.02 -3.82
CA GLU A 102 -2.35 -2.12 -2.45
C GLU A 102 -0.83 -2.15 -2.47
N LEU A 103 -0.21 -1.37 -1.60
CA LEU A 103 1.23 -1.39 -1.42
C LEU A 103 1.66 -2.74 -0.84
N LYS A 104 2.75 -3.27 -1.37
CA LYS A 104 3.40 -4.50 -0.93
C LYS A 104 4.89 -4.26 -0.82
N ARG A 105 5.46 -4.79 0.26
CA ARG A 105 6.91 -5.02 0.35
C ARG A 105 7.18 -6.42 -0.14
N ILE A 106 8.05 -6.53 -1.14
CA ILE A 106 8.38 -7.82 -1.74
C ILE A 106 9.86 -8.11 -1.59
N TYR A 107 10.19 -9.36 -1.28
CA TYR A 107 11.55 -9.86 -1.10
C TYR A 107 11.59 -11.40 -1.26
N PRO A 108 12.76 -12.02 -1.44
CA PRO A 108 14.00 -11.38 -1.86
C PRO A 108 13.89 -10.85 -3.30
N LEU A 109 14.74 -9.88 -3.63
CA LEU A 109 14.90 -9.37 -4.98
C LEU A 109 16.36 -9.45 -5.38
N ASP A 110 16.64 -10.38 -6.29
CA ASP A 110 17.95 -10.54 -6.93
C ASP A 110 17.95 -9.98 -8.37
N ALA A 111 16.81 -9.41 -8.80
CA ALA A 111 16.56 -8.98 -10.16
C ALA A 111 16.85 -7.47 -10.33
N GLY A 112 17.46 -7.10 -11.46
CA GLY A 112 17.67 -5.71 -11.88
C GLY A 112 16.37 -5.02 -12.32
N LEU A 113 15.36 -5.00 -11.44
CA LEU A 113 14.10 -4.32 -11.66
C LEU A 113 14.25 -2.82 -11.47
N HIS A 114 13.42 -2.08 -12.18
CA HIS A 114 13.36 -0.64 -12.11
C HIS A 114 11.94 -0.19 -11.75
N ARG A 115 11.82 1.04 -11.24
CA ARG A 115 10.52 1.68 -11.04
C ARG A 115 9.73 1.65 -12.36
N TRP A 116 8.44 1.34 -12.26
CA TRP A 116 7.49 1.16 -13.36
C TRP A 116 7.59 -0.17 -14.12
N ASP A 117 8.49 -1.06 -13.74
CA ASP A 117 8.44 -2.44 -14.21
C ASP A 117 7.18 -3.14 -13.67
N VAL A 118 6.57 -3.94 -14.53
CA VAL A 118 5.46 -4.81 -14.22
C VAL A 118 5.95 -6.24 -14.30
N ILE A 119 5.77 -6.97 -13.21
CA ILE A 119 6.20 -8.36 -13.08
C ILE A 119 5.02 -9.27 -12.74
N GLU A 120 5.14 -10.53 -13.14
CA GLU A 120 4.40 -11.65 -12.55
C GLU A 120 5.39 -12.44 -11.69
N ALA A 121 5.01 -12.74 -10.45
CA ALA A 121 5.89 -13.45 -9.52
C ALA A 121 5.13 -14.59 -8.82
N ASP A 122 5.82 -15.72 -8.66
CA ASP A 122 5.34 -16.78 -7.77
C ASP A 122 5.51 -16.36 -6.31
N VAL A 123 4.46 -16.58 -5.52
CA VAL A 123 4.44 -16.29 -4.08
C VAL A 123 4.99 -17.50 -3.34
N ALA A 124 6.02 -17.28 -2.53
CA ALA A 124 6.51 -18.27 -1.57
C ALA A 124 5.66 -18.21 -0.29
N ASP A 125 5.43 -17.00 0.21
CA ASP A 125 4.57 -16.75 1.36
C ASP A 125 3.90 -15.38 1.23
N LEU A 126 2.57 -15.35 1.35
CA LEU A 126 1.82 -14.09 1.34
C LEU A 126 1.91 -13.36 2.68
N PHE A 127 2.24 -14.10 3.74
CA PHE A 127 2.14 -13.72 5.15
C PHE A 127 3.34 -14.23 5.96
N PRO A 128 4.57 -13.81 5.60
CA PRO A 128 5.80 -14.29 6.21
C PRO A 128 5.83 -14.10 7.73
N GLU A 129 6.21 -15.15 8.47
CA GLU A 129 6.24 -15.13 9.93
C GLU A 129 7.39 -14.24 10.48
N GLU A 130 8.51 -14.16 9.76
CA GLU A 130 9.66 -13.36 10.16
C GLU A 130 9.45 -11.85 10.00
N ASP A 131 8.56 -11.43 9.10
CA ASP A 131 8.24 -10.02 8.86
C ASP A 131 6.76 -9.76 9.09
N LYS A 132 6.42 -9.35 10.32
CA LYS A 132 5.03 -9.13 10.75
C LYS A 132 4.38 -7.89 10.16
N ARG A 133 4.97 -7.27 9.14
CA ARG A 133 4.35 -6.17 8.39
C ARG A 133 3.21 -6.73 7.50
N PRO A 134 1.98 -6.17 7.55
CA PRO A 134 0.83 -6.63 6.77
C PRO A 134 1.04 -6.62 5.25
N GLU A 135 1.90 -5.73 4.78
CA GLU A 135 2.21 -5.57 3.36
C GLU A 135 3.35 -6.47 2.88
N SER A 136 4.06 -7.15 3.78
CA SER A 136 5.19 -7.98 3.44
C SER A 136 4.77 -9.28 2.75
N MET A 137 5.50 -9.62 1.70
CA MET A 137 5.27 -10.79 0.88
C MET A 137 6.60 -11.38 0.43
N ARG A 138 6.76 -12.68 0.64
CA ARG A 138 7.92 -13.42 0.18
C ARG A 138 7.65 -14.02 -1.20
N LEU A 139 8.51 -13.70 -2.16
CA LEU A 139 8.48 -14.25 -3.51
C LEU A 139 9.39 -15.47 -3.63
N LYS A 140 9.14 -16.32 -4.63
CA LYS A 140 10.10 -17.35 -5.05
C LYS A 140 11.15 -16.72 -5.96
N GLY A 141 12.43 -16.86 -5.63
CA GLY A 141 13.52 -16.21 -6.36
C GLY A 141 13.61 -16.58 -7.85
N ASP A 142 13.21 -17.80 -8.21
CA ASP A 142 13.18 -18.31 -9.59
C ASP A 142 11.83 -18.11 -10.31
N GLY A 143 10.80 -17.65 -9.59
CA GLY A 143 9.44 -17.52 -10.09
C GLY A 143 9.10 -16.12 -10.64
N LEU A 144 10.10 -15.28 -10.88
CA LEU A 144 9.91 -13.90 -11.33
C LEU A 144 9.95 -13.80 -12.86
N LYS A 145 8.90 -13.22 -13.43
CA LYS A 145 8.75 -12.98 -14.87
C LYS A 145 8.48 -11.50 -15.13
N TYR A 146 9.36 -10.87 -15.89
CA TYR A 146 9.13 -9.53 -16.43
C TYR A 146 7.99 -9.54 -17.45
N VAL A 147 7.08 -8.58 -17.35
CA VAL A 147 5.94 -8.42 -18.29
C VAL A 147 6.19 -7.25 -19.23
N ARG A 148 6.44 -6.05 -18.68
CA ARG A 148 6.72 -4.81 -19.42
C ARG A 148 7.18 -3.71 -18.46
N SER A 149 7.70 -2.62 -18.99
CA SER A 149 7.80 -1.33 -18.29
C SER A 149 6.61 -0.45 -18.70
N ILE A 150 6.07 0.31 -17.77
CA ILE A 150 5.08 1.35 -18.06
C ILE A 150 5.84 2.61 -18.46
N GLU A 151 5.88 2.93 -19.75
CA GLU A 151 6.52 4.16 -20.26
C GLU A 151 5.55 5.35 -20.35
N ASP A 152 4.26 5.09 -20.52
CA ASP A 152 3.26 6.14 -20.67
C ASP A 152 3.06 6.93 -19.37
N VAL A 153 3.22 8.25 -19.46
CA VAL A 153 3.17 9.14 -18.30
C VAL A 153 1.75 9.28 -17.75
N GLU A 154 0.74 9.27 -18.62
CA GLU A 154 -0.66 9.31 -18.17
C GLU A 154 -1.05 8.05 -17.40
N GLU A 155 -0.58 6.88 -17.84
CA GLU A 155 -0.70 5.61 -17.13
C GLU A 155 0.00 5.68 -15.77
N ARG A 156 1.26 6.16 -15.70
CA ARG A 156 2.00 6.35 -14.43
C ARG A 156 1.23 7.26 -13.45
N ILE A 157 0.69 8.37 -13.94
CA ILE A 157 -0.14 9.30 -13.13
C ILE A 157 -1.39 8.59 -12.62
N THR A 158 -2.09 7.87 -13.49
CA THR A 158 -3.32 7.15 -13.12
C THR A 158 -3.04 6.10 -12.04
N ILE A 159 -1.94 5.38 -12.15
CA ILE A 159 -1.50 4.39 -11.17
C ILE A 159 -1.16 5.07 -9.84
N ALA A 160 -0.32 6.11 -9.87
CA ALA A 160 0.07 6.85 -8.67
C ALA A 160 -1.16 7.44 -7.94
N GLU A 161 -2.13 8.01 -8.67
CA GLU A 161 -3.37 8.55 -8.08
C GLU A 161 -4.30 7.48 -7.50
N ARG A 162 -4.28 6.25 -8.02
CA ARG A 162 -5.07 5.14 -7.49
C ARG A 162 -4.49 4.52 -6.22
N ILE A 163 -3.17 4.52 -6.12
CA ILE A 163 -2.44 4.03 -4.95
C ILE A 163 -2.42 5.10 -3.85
N ALA A 164 -2.32 6.38 -4.24
CA ALA A 164 -2.24 7.49 -3.32
C ALA A 164 -3.43 7.53 -2.37
N GLU A 165 -3.12 7.65 -1.09
CA GLU A 165 -4.09 7.81 -0.03
C GLU A 165 -3.96 9.21 0.60
N SER A 166 -5.06 9.60 1.24
CA SER A 166 -5.15 10.80 2.04
C SER A 166 -4.11 10.76 3.16
N GLY A 167 -3.49 11.91 3.49
CA GLY A 167 -2.54 12.06 4.59
C GLY A 167 -3.15 11.86 5.99
N GLU A 168 -4.42 11.47 6.10
CA GLU A 168 -5.11 11.18 7.37
C GLU A 168 -4.35 10.19 8.26
N PHE A 169 -3.65 9.21 7.67
CA PHE A 169 -2.83 8.25 8.42
C PHE A 169 -1.62 8.87 9.11
N LEU A 170 -1.23 10.10 8.73
CA LEU A 170 -0.18 10.88 9.40
C LEU A 170 -0.72 11.68 10.60
N HIS A 171 -2.04 11.73 10.79
CA HIS A 171 -2.70 12.56 11.79
C HIS A 171 -3.58 11.80 12.78
N THR A 172 -4.00 10.59 12.41
CA THR A 172 -4.95 9.78 13.19
C THR A 172 -4.45 8.34 13.30
N ASP A 173 -5.19 7.50 14.01
CA ASP A 173 -4.93 6.07 14.14
C ASP A 173 -5.16 5.28 12.83
N ALA A 174 -5.47 5.94 11.71
CA ALA A 174 -5.61 5.29 10.40
C ALA A 174 -4.31 4.65 9.86
N TRP A 175 -3.17 4.79 10.56
CA TRP A 175 -1.96 4.01 10.31
C TRP A 175 -1.98 2.61 10.95
N LYS A 176 -2.86 2.36 11.93
CA LYS A 176 -2.92 1.05 12.59
C LYS A 176 -3.19 -0.04 11.56
N GLY A 177 -2.42 -1.12 11.65
CA GLY A 177 -2.37 -2.23 10.70
C GLY A 177 -1.77 -1.93 9.32
N LYS A 178 -0.94 -0.88 9.17
CA LYS A 178 -0.08 -0.70 8.00
C LYS A 178 1.31 -0.12 8.34
N THR A 179 2.25 -0.35 7.44
CA THR A 179 3.66 0.06 7.53
C THR A 179 4.12 0.86 6.32
N LEU A 180 3.30 0.87 5.26
CA LEU A 180 3.54 1.61 4.03
C LEU A 180 2.44 2.63 3.80
N GLY A 181 2.80 3.72 3.12
CA GLY A 181 1.83 4.68 2.62
C GLY A 181 2.34 5.37 1.36
N LEU A 182 1.42 5.82 0.51
CA LEU A 182 1.77 6.68 -0.62
C LEU A 182 0.89 7.92 -0.53
N THR A 183 1.49 9.08 -0.32
CA THR A 183 0.75 10.32 -0.19
C THR A 183 1.17 11.32 -1.25
N LYS A 184 0.21 12.16 -1.66
CA LYS A 184 0.45 13.30 -2.54
C LYS A 184 0.48 14.56 -1.68
N PRO A 185 1.62 15.26 -1.56
CA PRO A 185 1.66 16.56 -0.90
C PRO A 185 0.65 17.53 -1.52
N ARG A 186 0.01 18.34 -0.68
CA ARG A 186 -1.05 19.28 -1.09
C ARG A 186 -0.55 20.35 -2.05
N PHE A 187 0.69 20.79 -1.85
CA PHE A 187 1.35 21.82 -2.65
C PHE A 187 2.78 21.38 -2.96
N ARG A 188 3.42 22.03 -3.95
CA ARG A 188 4.88 21.96 -4.17
C ARG A 188 5.68 22.71 -3.10
N CYS A 189 5.07 22.99 -1.94
CA CYS A 189 5.74 23.57 -0.78
C CYS A 189 6.37 22.44 0.04
N PHE A 190 7.40 21.83 -0.54
CA PHE A 190 8.26 20.94 0.20
C PHE A 190 9.72 21.29 -0.02
N TYR A 191 10.53 21.05 0.99
CA TYR A 191 11.93 21.48 1.00
C TYR A 191 12.78 20.33 1.54
N PHE A 192 13.77 19.91 0.74
CA PHE A 192 14.76 18.92 1.14
C PHE A 192 15.97 19.62 1.77
N TYR A 193 16.36 19.18 2.96
CA TYR A 193 17.52 19.71 3.71
C TYR A 193 18.01 18.66 4.69
N ASP A 194 19.34 18.56 4.88
CA ASP A 194 19.96 17.73 5.92
C ASP A 194 19.37 16.30 6.04
N GLY A 195 19.13 15.63 4.91
CA GLY A 195 18.53 14.28 4.88
C GLY A 195 17.06 14.23 5.30
N LYS A 196 16.35 15.36 5.26
CA LYS A 196 14.93 15.51 5.62
C LYS A 196 14.13 16.20 4.52
N CYS A 197 12.82 16.10 4.63
CA CYS A 197 11.87 16.82 3.79
C CYS A 197 10.76 17.42 4.67
N GLN A 198 10.60 18.74 4.58
CA GLN A 198 9.40 19.40 5.10
C GLN A 198 8.31 19.39 4.03
N PHE A 199 7.07 19.01 4.32
CA PHE A 199 5.95 19.09 3.39
C PHE A 199 4.58 19.20 4.07
N PHE A 200 3.53 19.49 3.30
CA PHE A 200 2.14 19.50 3.78
C PHE A 200 1.33 18.43 3.07
N CYS A 201 0.61 17.59 3.82
CA CYS A 201 -0.33 16.64 3.25
C CYS A 201 -1.67 17.31 2.90
N ASP A 202 -2.60 16.54 2.33
CA ASP A 202 -3.91 17.00 1.87
C ASP A 202 -4.93 17.27 3.01
N GLN A 203 -4.58 16.98 4.26
CA GLN A 203 -5.47 17.20 5.40
C GLN A 203 -5.59 18.69 5.76
N SER A 204 -6.81 19.13 6.06
CA SER A 204 -7.08 20.51 6.48
C SER A 204 -6.43 20.89 7.81
N VAL A 205 -6.22 19.90 8.68
CA VAL A 205 -5.56 20.05 10.00
C VAL A 205 -4.04 19.98 9.92
N CYS A 206 -3.46 19.75 8.74
CA CYS A 206 -2.01 19.62 8.58
C CYS A 206 -1.29 20.94 8.84
N VAL A 207 -0.38 20.93 9.82
CA VAL A 207 0.51 22.05 10.17
C VAL A 207 1.92 21.89 9.58
N GLY A 208 2.11 20.88 8.72
CA GLY A 208 3.39 20.50 8.15
C GLY A 208 3.94 19.22 8.78
N HIS A 209 4.69 18.47 7.97
CA HIS A 209 5.45 17.29 8.33
C HIS A 209 6.93 17.58 8.09
N ASP A 210 7.79 17.09 8.97
CA ASP A 210 9.25 17.09 8.79
C ASP A 210 9.71 15.63 8.97
N MET A 211 10.11 14.98 7.87
CA MET A 211 10.41 13.55 7.82
C MET A 211 11.81 13.29 7.31
N GLY A 212 12.47 12.27 7.85
CA GLY A 212 13.72 11.75 7.28
C GLY A 212 13.49 11.19 5.88
N VAL A 213 14.48 11.35 5.01
CA VAL A 213 14.50 10.85 3.64
C VAL A 213 15.60 9.81 3.56
N GLU A 214 15.25 8.60 3.13
CA GLU A 214 16.27 7.59 2.82
C GLU A 214 17.00 8.03 1.55
N GLU A 215 18.31 8.27 1.68
CA GLU A 215 19.16 8.68 0.56
C GLU A 215 19.37 7.49 -0.39
N ASP A 216 18.79 7.58 -1.59
CA ASP A 216 19.37 6.90 -2.76
C ASP A 216 20.46 7.82 -3.34
N GLU A 217 21.57 7.26 -3.84
CA GLU A 217 22.84 7.92 -4.23
C GLU A 217 22.77 9.07 -5.28
N GLY A 218 21.58 9.61 -5.60
CA GLY A 218 21.39 10.77 -6.49
C GLY A 218 20.55 11.90 -5.89
N GLY A 219 20.05 11.77 -4.66
CA GLY A 219 19.05 12.68 -4.11
C GLY A 219 17.69 12.56 -4.82
N ALA A 220 16.61 13.03 -4.18
CA ALA A 220 15.28 12.99 -4.80
C ALA A 220 15.20 14.00 -5.95
N GLU A 221 15.25 13.53 -7.20
CA GLU A 221 15.10 14.41 -8.37
C GLU A 221 13.63 14.79 -8.58
N ILE A 222 13.32 16.09 -8.45
CA ILE A 222 11.96 16.62 -8.57
C ILE A 222 11.81 17.38 -9.90
N THR A 223 11.56 16.65 -10.97
CA THR A 223 11.42 17.21 -12.33
C THR A 223 9.97 17.37 -12.79
N GLY A 224 9.04 16.70 -12.12
CA GLY A 224 7.61 16.64 -12.43
C GLY A 224 6.76 17.67 -11.71
N ASP A 225 5.51 17.80 -12.17
CA ASP A 225 4.51 18.69 -11.58
C ASP A 225 3.64 17.99 -10.55
N LYS A 226 3.52 16.66 -10.66
CA LYS A 226 2.89 15.79 -9.67
C LYS A 226 3.97 15.04 -8.91
N VAL A 227 3.93 15.15 -7.59
CA VAL A 227 4.91 14.53 -6.70
C VAL A 227 4.17 13.66 -5.70
N TYR A 228 4.71 12.46 -5.48
CA TYR A 228 4.18 11.50 -4.52
C TYR A 228 5.32 10.99 -3.65
N PHE A 229 5.05 10.87 -2.36
CA PHE A 229 5.99 10.32 -1.40
C PHE A 229 5.54 8.91 -1.02
N ILE A 230 6.42 7.95 -1.26
CA ILE A 230 6.31 6.63 -0.67
C ILE A 230 6.90 6.75 0.74
N LEU A 231 6.08 6.43 1.72
CA LEU A 231 6.40 6.49 3.13
C LEU A 231 6.49 5.08 3.71
N GLU A 232 7.44 4.89 4.59
CA GLU A 232 7.67 3.65 5.31
C GLU A 232 7.77 3.96 6.80
N ALA A 233 7.07 3.16 7.61
CA ALA A 233 7.16 3.23 9.06
C ALA A 233 8.58 2.84 9.49
N ALA A 234 9.26 3.72 10.22
CA ALA A 234 10.59 3.48 10.73
C ALA A 234 10.58 2.31 11.72
N GLU A 235 11.46 1.34 11.49
CA GLU A 235 11.70 0.25 12.44
C GLU A 235 12.52 0.79 13.62
N ARG A 236 12.05 0.56 14.85
CA ARG A 236 12.81 0.96 16.05
C ARG A 236 13.79 -0.13 16.46
N ALA A 237 14.92 0.29 17.02
CA ALA A 237 15.95 -0.61 17.53
C ALA A 237 15.33 -1.65 18.48
N ARG A 238 15.61 -2.94 18.22
CA ARG A 238 15.11 -4.17 18.89
C ARG A 238 13.91 -4.87 18.23
N GLY A 239 13.45 -4.41 17.06
CA GLY A 239 12.37 -5.11 16.32
C GLY A 239 11.02 -5.07 17.05
N GLU A 240 10.83 -4.10 17.95
CA GLU A 240 9.52 -3.80 18.52
C GLU A 240 8.62 -3.32 17.37
N PHE A 241 7.75 -4.23 16.91
CA PHE A 241 6.84 -3.93 15.82
C PHE A 241 5.91 -2.78 16.22
N ILE A 242 5.66 -1.89 15.27
CA ILE A 242 4.79 -0.69 15.37
C ILE A 242 3.40 -0.93 16.00
N TRP A 243 2.92 -2.17 16.11
CA TRP A 243 1.60 -2.54 16.62
C TRP A 243 1.40 -2.28 18.12
N GLU A 244 2.48 -2.20 18.89
CA GLU A 244 2.41 -1.96 20.35
C GLU A 244 2.52 -0.47 20.70
N GLN A 245 2.73 0.40 19.72
CA GLN A 245 3.00 1.81 19.94
C GLN A 245 1.74 2.67 19.83
N GLN A 246 1.74 3.79 20.56
CA GLN A 246 0.69 4.81 20.41
C GLN A 246 0.92 5.70 19.18
N ARG A 247 2.14 5.72 18.61
CA ARG A 247 2.53 6.54 17.46
C ARG A 247 3.62 5.85 16.64
N VAL A 248 3.62 6.11 15.35
CA VAL A 248 4.64 5.62 14.40
C VAL A 248 5.38 6.79 13.79
N GLU A 249 6.70 6.64 13.67
CA GLU A 249 7.54 7.55 12.90
C GLU A 249 7.58 7.09 11.44
N TRP A 250 7.40 8.02 10.52
CA TRP A 250 7.42 7.76 9.08
C TRP A 250 8.65 8.39 8.45
N GLY A 251 9.28 7.65 7.53
CA GLY A 251 10.33 8.15 6.66
C GLY A 251 9.89 8.14 5.21
N ILE A 252 10.39 9.10 4.42
CA ILE A 252 10.24 9.08 2.96
C ILE A 252 11.27 8.10 2.43
N THR A 253 10.79 6.98 1.93
CA THR A 253 11.64 5.95 1.34
C THR A 253 11.95 6.23 -0.13
N SER A 254 11.05 6.92 -0.84
CA SER A 254 11.18 7.11 -2.28
C SER A 254 10.24 8.21 -2.74
N VAL A 255 10.68 8.95 -3.75
CA VAL A 255 9.91 10.04 -4.36
C VAL A 255 9.60 9.71 -5.81
N ILE A 256 8.31 9.77 -6.16
CA ILE A 256 7.82 9.69 -7.54
C ILE A 256 7.52 11.10 -8.02
N SER A 257 8.24 11.55 -9.04
CA SER A 257 8.02 12.84 -9.70
C SER A 257 7.57 12.62 -11.14
N LEU A 258 6.40 13.15 -11.52
CA LEU A 258 5.78 12.95 -12.83
C LEU A 258 5.34 14.30 -13.43
N THR A 259 5.69 14.54 -14.68
CA THR A 259 5.25 15.73 -15.45
C THR A 259 3.86 15.46 -16.02
N ASP A 260 2.85 16.27 -15.69
CA ASP A 260 1.51 16.09 -16.28
C ASP A 260 1.49 16.76 -17.67
N PRO A 261 1.35 16.00 -18.77
CA PRO A 261 1.42 16.56 -20.12
C PRO A 261 0.30 17.58 -20.41
N ARG A 262 -0.76 17.61 -19.59
CA ARG A 262 -1.89 18.54 -19.72
C ARG A 262 -1.63 19.87 -18.99
N GLN A 263 -0.65 19.93 -18.08
CA GLN A 263 -0.28 21.16 -17.42
C GLN A 263 0.65 21.97 -18.31
N ARG A 264 0.16 23.14 -18.77
CA ARG A 264 0.99 24.07 -19.51
C ARG A 264 1.98 24.73 -18.55
N ARG A 265 3.27 24.50 -18.79
CA ARG A 265 4.34 25.29 -18.16
C ARG A 265 4.43 26.62 -18.92
N LEU A 266 4.43 27.74 -18.21
CA LEU A 266 4.87 29.01 -18.79
C LEU A 266 6.38 28.87 -19.02
N LEU A 267 6.78 28.88 -20.29
CA LEU A 267 8.18 28.93 -20.70
C LEU A 267 8.75 30.33 -20.44
#